data_AF-A0A840FSP4-F1
#
_entry.id   AF-A0A840FSP4-F1
#
_cell.length_a   1.000
_cell.length_b   1.000
_cell.length_c   1.000
_cell.angle_alpha   90.00
_cell.angle_beta   90.00
_cell.angle_gamma   90.00
#
_symmetry.space_group_name_H-M   'P 1'
#
loop_
_entity.id
_entity.type
_entity.pdbx_description
1 polymer ?
#
loop_
_entity_poly.entity_id
_entity_poly.type
_entity_poly.pdbx_seq_one_letter_code
_entity_poly.pdbx_strand_id
1 'polypeptide(L)' 'MDGARLALSVPDGWTGWLELMRTPSGTYAGIAELSFSGVPRCALVITQQLSWDAAVERATLRAEHFVRQWGPARSS' A
#
# COMPACT_ATOMS: atom_id res chain seq x y z
N MET A 1 8.75 -18.71 2.46
CA MET A 1 7.77 -17.96 1.66
C MET A 1 8.44 -16.66 1.32
N ASP A 2 8.76 -16.45 0.04
CA ASP A 2 9.44 -15.23 -0.38
C ASP A 2 8.39 -14.14 -0.60
N GLY A 3 8.45 -13.12 0.25
CA GLY A 3 7.68 -11.90 0.08
C GLY A 3 8.46 -10.93 -0.80
N ALA A 4 7.75 -10.11 -1.57
CA ALA A 4 8.35 -9.02 -2.32
C ALA A 4 7.89 -7.68 -1.73
N ARG A 5 8.86 -6.78 -1.56
CA ARG A 5 8.66 -5.44 -1.01
C ARG A 5 8.78 -4.41 -2.11
N LEU A 6 7.75 -3.60 -2.26
CA LEU A 6 7.62 -2.59 -3.30
C LEU A 6 7.43 -1.21 -2.68
N ALA A 7 8.07 -0.19 -3.26
CA ALA A 7 7.73 1.20 -2.94
C ALA A 7 6.41 1.57 -3.62
N LEU A 8 5.49 2.19 -2.89
CA LEU A 8 4.27 2.75 -3.45
C LEU A 8 4.53 4.17 -3.96
N SER A 9 3.95 4.52 -5.10
CA SER A 9 3.95 5.90 -5.58
C SER A 9 2.95 6.70 -4.77
N VAL A 10 3.45 7.58 -3.90
CA VAL A 10 2.65 8.46 -3.04
C VAL A 10 3.17 9.90 -3.11
N PRO A 11 2.31 10.91 -2.88
CA PRO A 11 2.71 12.31 -2.87
C PRO A 11 3.84 12.66 -1.90
N ASP A 12 4.49 13.80 -2.11
CA ASP A 12 5.55 14.31 -1.24
C ASP A 12 5.15 14.37 0.23
N GLY A 13 6.12 14.11 1.10
CA GLY A 13 5.92 13.99 2.54
C GLY A 13 5.34 12.65 2.97
N TRP A 14 4.77 11.86 2.06
CA TRP A 14 4.38 10.48 2.32
C TRP A 14 5.46 9.50 1.86
N THR A 15 5.55 8.39 2.58
CA THR A 15 6.25 7.19 2.12
C THR A 15 5.31 6.01 2.24
N GLY A 16 5.43 5.07 1.31
CA GLY A 16 4.60 3.88 1.27
C GLY A 16 5.38 2.64 0.86
N TRP A 17 5.15 1.54 1.57
CA TRP A 17 5.74 0.23 1.27
C TRP A 17 4.65 -0.82 1.20
N LEU A 18 4.72 -1.68 0.20
CA LEU A 18 3.84 -2.83 0.05
C LEU A 18 4.67 -4.10 0.21
N GLU A 19 4.32 -4.93 1.18
CA GLU A 19 4.84 -6.27 1.32
C GLU A 19 3.78 -7.26 0.84
N LEU A 20 4.04 -7.91 -0.29
CA LEU A 20 3.16 -8.92 -0.87
C LEU A 20 3.78 -10.31 -0.75
N MET A 21 2.94 -11.29 -0.47
CA MET A 21 3.30 -12.69 -0.44
C MET A 21 2.35 -13.50 -1.33
N ARG A 22 2.91 -14.47 -2.03
CA ARG A 22 2.11 -15.51 -2.70
C ARG A 22 1.65 -16.52 -1.66
N THR A 23 0.35 -16.78 -1.61
CA THR A 23 -0.27 -17.75 -0.71
C THR A 23 -0.09 -19.18 -1.25
N PRO A 24 -0.29 -20.22 -0.42
CA PRO A 24 -0.26 -21.61 -0.90
C PRO A 24 -1.30 -21.93 -1.98
N SER A 25 -2.43 -21.21 -2.03
CA SER A 25 -3.44 -21.37 -3.08
C SER A 25 -3.09 -20.63 -4.38
N GLY A 26 -1.92 -19.98 -4.43
CA GLY A 26 -1.42 -19.28 -5.61
C GLY A 26 -1.91 -17.85 -5.76
N THR A 27 -2.77 -17.35 -4.85
CA THR A 27 -3.20 -15.95 -4.78
C THR A 27 -2.15 -15.06 -4.12
N TYR A 28 -2.37 -13.75 -4.12
CA TYR A 28 -1.46 -12.77 -3.52
C TYR A 28 -2.16 -11.96 -2.44
N ALA A 29 -1.53 -11.79 -1.28
CA ALA A 29 -2.05 -11.00 -0.16
C ALA A 29 -0.89 -10.28 0.53
N GLY A 30 -1.18 -9.23 1.29
CA GLY A 30 -0.11 -8.45 1.90
C GLY A 30 -0.58 -7.27 2.73
N ILE A 31 0.38 -6.44 3.12
CA ILE A 31 0.16 -5.22 3.88
C ILE A 31 0.85 -4.06 3.17
N ALA A 32 0.12 -2.96 2.99
CA ALA A 32 0.67 -1.69 2.56
C ALA A 32 0.78 -0.74 3.76
N GLU A 33 1.99 -0.33 4.11
CA GLU A 33 2.26 0.62 5.18
C GLU A 33 2.43 2.02 4.60
N LEU A 34 1.86 3.02 5.29
CA LEU A 34 1.99 4.43 4.95
C LEU A 34 2.50 5.22 6.14
N SER A 35 3.47 6.08 5.89
CA SER A 35 4.01 7.04 6.86
C SER A 35 3.98 8.45 6.28
N PHE A 36 3.79 9.44 7.15
CA PHE A 36 3.90 10.85 6.79
C PHE A 36 5.00 11.50 7.61
N SER A 37 5.99 12.11 6.94
CA SER A 37 7.18 12.69 7.57
C SER A 37 7.88 11.70 8.53
N GLY A 38 7.99 10.44 8.11
CA GLY A 38 8.60 9.36 8.90
C GLY A 38 7.74 8.79 10.03
N VAL A 39 6.55 9.35 10.28
CA VAL A 39 5.64 8.85 11.32
C VAL A 39 4.63 7.87 10.71
N PRO A 40 4.53 6.62 11.20
CA PRO A 40 3.54 5.65 10.75
C PRO A 40 2.11 6.18 10.92
N ARG A 41 1.29 6.06 9.87
CA ARG A 41 -0.10 6.54 9.85
C ARG A 41 -1.10 5.44 9.53
N CYS A 42 -0.73 4.46 8.72
CA CYS A 42 -1.64 3.41 8.28
C CYS A 42 -0.91 2.11 7.96
N ALA A 43 -1.57 1.00 8.24
CA ALA A 43 -1.30 -0.30 7.64
C ALA A 43 -2.59 -0.81 6.99
N LEU A 44 -2.56 -0.99 5.68
CA LEU A 44 -3.68 -1.41 4.84
C LEU A 44 -3.52 -2.90 4.54
N VAL A 45 -4.46 -3.71 5.00
CA VAL A 45 -4.48 -5.13 4.64
C VAL A 45 -5.01 -5.29 3.22
N ILE A 46 -4.19 -5.90 2.36
CA ILE A 46 -4.56 -6.32 1.02
C ILE A 46 -4.99 -7.78 1.11
N THR A 47 -6.31 -7.99 1.07
CA THR A 47 -6.90 -9.32 1.01
C THR A 47 -6.51 -10.03 -0.28
N GLN A 48 -6.72 -11.36 -0.32
CA GLN A 48 -6.31 -12.21 -1.43
C GLN A 48 -6.80 -11.68 -2.79
N GLN A 49 -5.84 -11.46 -3.69
CA GLN A 49 -6.06 -11.14 -5.10
C GLN A 49 -5.57 -12.29 -5.98
N LEU A 50 -6.19 -12.44 -7.15
CA LEU A 50 -5.91 -13.55 -8.06
C LEU A 50 -4.55 -13.42 -8.77
N SER A 51 -4.01 -12.21 -8.86
CA SER A 51 -2.71 -11.93 -9.51
C SER A 51 -1.89 -10.93 -8.70
N TRP A 52 -0.59 -10.91 -8.99
CA TRP A 52 0.34 -9.94 -8.43
C TRP A 52 -0.07 -8.51 -8.78
N ASP A 53 -0.35 -8.26 -10.07
CA ASP A 53 -0.73 -6.93 -10.56
C ASP A 53 -2.02 -6.43 -9.91
N ALA A 54 -3.02 -7.30 -9.73
CA ALA A 54 -4.26 -6.93 -9.03
C ALA A 54 -4.00 -6.56 -7.56
N ALA A 55 -3.06 -7.23 -6.89
CA ALA A 55 -2.66 -6.91 -5.53
C ALA A 55 -1.94 -5.56 -5.44
N VAL A 56 -1.04 -5.27 -6.38
CA VAL A 56 -0.34 -3.98 -6.48
C VAL A 56 -1.33 -2.86 -6.79
N GLU A 57 -2.21 -3.03 -7.78
CA GLU A 57 -3.23 -2.03 -8.14
C GLU A 57 -4.17 -1.75 -6.96
N ARG A 58 -4.62 -2.79 -6.24
CA ARG A 58 -5.45 -2.65 -5.04
C ARG A 58 -4.72 -1.86 -3.95
N ALA A 59 -3.44 -2.14 -3.73
CA ALA A 59 -2.62 -1.44 -2.74
C ALA A 59 -2.44 0.04 -3.10
N THR A 60 -2.07 0.34 -4.35
CA THR A 60 -1.91 1.71 -4.86
C THR A 60 -3.20 2.50 -4.72
N LEU A 61 -4.33 1.95 -5.18
CA LEU A 61 -5.63 2.62 -5.08
C LEU A 61 -6.01 2.92 -3.63
N ARG A 62 -5.80 1.97 -2.71
CA ARG A 62 -6.11 2.17 -1.29
C ARG A 62 -5.18 3.19 -0.64
N ALA A 63 -3.90 3.18 -0.99
CA ALA A 63 -2.93 4.15 -0.51
C ALA A 63 -3.27 5.57 -0.98
N GLU A 64 -3.60 5.75 -2.26
CA GLU A 64 -4.05 7.02 -2.80
C GLU A 64 -5.29 7.56 -2.09
N HIS A 65 -6.28 6.70 -1.84
CA HIS A 65 -7.47 7.09 -1.09
C HIS A 65 -7.12 7.55 0.33
N PHE A 66 -6.26 6.81 1.03
CA PHE A 66 -5.83 7.18 2.38
C PHE A 66 -5.10 8.54 2.37
N VAL A 67 -4.13 8.73 1.48
CA VAL A 67 -3.37 9.99 1.39
C VAL A 67 -4.28 11.16 1.04
N ARG A 68 -5.28 10.98 0.16
CA ARG A 68 -6.23 12.05 -0.17
C ARG A 68 -7.09 12.49 1.00
N GLN A 69 -7.44 11.56 1.90
CA GLN A 69 -8.31 11.85 3.04
C GLN A 69 -7.54 12.35 4.28
N TRP A 70 -6.27 11.96 4.44
CA TRP A 70 -5.43 12.32 5.61
C TRP A 70 -4.21 13.18 5.29
N GLY A 71 -4.00 13.53 4.02
CA GLY A 71 -3.03 14.54 3.63
C GLY A 71 -3.45 15.91 4.14
N PRO A 72 -2.50 16.84 4.37
CA PRO A 72 -2.84 18.21 4.68
C PRO A 72 -3.80 18.73 3.60
N ALA A 73 -4.94 19.31 4.01
CA ALA A 73 -5.83 19.97 3.09
C ALA A 73 -4.97 20.93 2.25
N ARG A 74 -5.08 20.86 0.91
CA ARG A 74 -4.44 21.88 0.08
C ARG A 74 -4.97 23.22 0.57
N SER A 75 -4.15 23.96 1.31
CA SER A 75 -4.39 25.36 1.59
C SER A 75 -4.39 26.04 0.23
N SER A 76 -5.60 26.36 -0.24
CA SER A 76 -5.85 27.33 -1.30
C SER A 76 -5.41 28.71 -0.84
#